data_AF-A0A3D3SC76-F1
#
_entry.id   AF-A0A3D3SC76-F1
#
_cell.length_a   1.000
_cell.length_b   1.000
_cell.length_c   1.000
_cell.angle_alpha   90.00
_cell.angle_beta   90.00
_cell.angle_gamma   90.00
#
_symmetry.space_group_name_H-M   'P 1'
#
loop_
_entity.id
_entity.type
_entity.pdbx_description
1 polymer ?
#
loop_
_entity_poly.entity_id
_entity_poly.type
_entity_poly.pdbx_seq_one_letter_code
_entity_poly.pdbx_strand_id
1 'polypeptide(L)'
;MLSYRPLRAKGAVFLALITGLACIACTPSPKMNLELDSEILALAAHAEELPTSIEEKGVIDTIAAYYKNEGTKQSVVDFFTTLTKSSSIAVAILDNAVKHKVPASLAFAIAYEESRFNPKAQSENATSVDRGLFQLNSSSFPNLTEPEIFDPSRNANEGIQYFRHILDLSGNEVSALAMYNAGRTRVSQRGAPVVTLDYISRILNYERNIKSLFTAKVIAQTSMLGKIRIGLAQGNGQSIQ
;
A
#
# COMPACT_ATOMS: atom_id res chain seq x y z
N MET A 1 -22.18 55.51 -5.13
CA MET A 1 -22.53 55.12 -3.75
C MET A 1 -23.56 54.00 -3.80
N LEU A 2 -23.12 52.75 -3.67
CA LEU A 2 -23.98 51.58 -3.63
C LEU A 2 -23.97 51.04 -2.19
N SER A 3 -25.14 51.10 -1.55
CA SER A 3 -25.34 50.81 -0.13
C SER A 3 -25.47 49.30 0.08
N TYR A 4 -24.52 48.73 0.83
CA TYR A 4 -24.52 47.33 1.24
C TYR A 4 -25.45 47.14 2.45
N ARG A 5 -26.39 46.19 2.38
CA ARG A 5 -27.19 45.71 3.53
C ARG A 5 -26.82 44.24 3.80
N PRO A 6 -26.40 43.86 5.02
CA PRO A 6 -26.13 42.48 5.34
C PRO A 6 -27.41 41.68 5.58
N LEU A 7 -27.51 40.50 4.98
CA LEU A 7 -28.52 39.51 5.35
C LEU A 7 -28.17 38.90 6.72
N ARG A 8 -29.12 39.01 7.64
CA ARG A 8 -29.17 38.31 8.93
C ARG A 8 -29.39 36.81 8.68
N ALA A 9 -28.39 35.97 9.00
CA ALA A 9 -28.62 34.57 9.29
C ALA A 9 -28.95 34.42 10.79
N LYS A 10 -30.13 33.88 11.09
CA LYS A 10 -30.59 33.57 12.45
C LYS A 10 -30.02 32.22 12.88
N GLY A 11 -29.36 32.20 14.05
CA GLY A 11 -29.24 31.11 15.07
C GLY A 11 -28.85 29.69 14.60
N ALA A 12 -28.01 28.93 15.29
CA ALA A 12 -27.70 28.89 16.71
C ALA A 12 -26.35 28.13 16.90
N VAL A 13 -25.43 28.72 17.65
CA VAL A 13 -24.99 28.25 18.98
C VAL A 13 -23.87 27.20 18.93
N PHE A 14 -22.66 27.72 19.13
CA PHE A 14 -21.54 27.04 19.78
C PHE A 14 -21.97 26.57 21.19
N LEU A 15 -21.78 25.29 21.51
CA LEU A 15 -21.41 24.91 22.88
C LEU A 15 -20.62 23.60 22.88
N ALA A 16 -19.43 23.69 23.47
CA ALA A 16 -18.59 22.57 23.84
C ALA A 16 -19.26 21.72 24.92
N LEU A 17 -19.10 20.40 24.85
CA LEU A 17 -19.17 19.52 26.01
C LEU A 17 -17.96 18.61 26.01
N ILE A 18 -17.00 18.98 26.85
CA ILE A 18 -16.03 18.09 27.48
C ILE A 18 -16.82 17.27 28.52
N THR A 19 -16.76 15.95 28.46
CA THR A 19 -16.31 15.05 29.55
C THR A 19 -16.57 13.60 29.18
N GLY A 20 -15.48 12.82 29.17
CA GLY A 20 -15.46 11.37 28.98
C GLY A 20 -14.03 10.89 29.05
N LEU A 21 -13.35 11.24 30.15
CA LEU A 21 -12.00 10.81 30.47
C LEU A 21 -12.02 9.30 30.72
N ALA A 22 -11.73 8.51 29.68
CA ALA A 22 -11.09 7.21 29.87
C ALA A 22 -9.61 7.43 29.55
N CYS A 23 -8.78 7.43 30.59
CA CYS A 23 -7.34 7.35 30.48
C CYS A 23 -6.97 6.06 29.75
N ILE A 24 -6.90 6.09 28.43
CA ILE A 24 -6.06 5.15 27.69
C ILE A 24 -4.71 5.81 27.67
N ALA A 25 -3.81 5.27 28.49
CA ALA A 25 -2.40 5.63 28.48
C ALA A 25 -1.93 5.77 27.03
N CYS A 26 -1.20 6.84 26.72
CA CYS A 26 -0.32 6.88 25.56
C CYS A 26 0.62 5.69 25.66
N THR A 27 0.21 4.55 25.12
CA THR A 27 1.15 3.48 24.82
C THR A 27 1.94 3.97 23.62
N PRO A 28 3.28 4.05 23.71
CA PRO A 28 4.08 4.32 22.53
C PRO A 28 3.69 3.29 21.47
N SER A 29 3.48 3.77 20.24
CA SER A 29 3.31 2.91 19.06
C SER A 29 4.35 1.79 19.15
N PRO A 30 3.96 0.50 18.98
CA PRO A 30 4.94 -0.56 19.03
C PRO A 30 6.00 -0.23 17.98
N LYS A 31 7.22 0.07 18.43
CA LYS A 31 8.38 0.10 17.56
C LYS A 31 8.38 -1.26 16.90
N MET A 32 8.05 -1.31 15.62
CA MET A 32 8.13 -2.53 14.84
C MET A 32 9.61 -2.87 14.77
N ASN A 33 10.08 -3.67 15.73
CA ASN A 33 11.37 -4.31 15.68
C ASN A 33 11.21 -5.40 14.62
N LEU A 34 11.43 -5.02 13.36
CA LEU A 34 11.76 -6.00 12.33
C LEU A 34 13.11 -6.56 12.76
N GLU A 35 13.08 -7.65 13.52
CA GLU A 35 14.26 -8.45 13.81
C GLU A 35 14.69 -9.03 12.45
N LEU A 36 15.57 -8.30 11.77
CA LEU A 36 16.21 -8.79 10.56
C LEU A 36 17.13 -9.92 11.00
N ASP A 37 16.85 -11.13 10.53
CA ASP A 37 17.74 -12.27 10.71
C ASP A 37 19.17 -11.86 10.35
N SER A 38 20.13 -12.26 11.17
CA SER A 38 21.56 -11.91 11.01
C SER A 38 22.11 -12.28 9.63
N GLU A 39 21.51 -13.29 8.98
CA GLU A 39 21.81 -13.67 7.60
C GLU A 39 21.38 -12.61 6.58
N ILE A 40 20.23 -11.95 6.78
CA ILE A 40 19.75 -10.85 5.93
C ILE A 40 20.63 -9.61 6.10
N LEU A 41 21.07 -9.34 7.33
CA LEU A 41 21.97 -8.22 7.63
C LEU A 41 23.37 -8.45 7.02
N ALA A 42 23.86 -9.69 7.04
CA ALA A 42 25.10 -10.07 6.36
C ALA A 42 24.97 -9.97 4.83
N LEU A 43 23.83 -10.35 4.26
CA LEU A 43 23.56 -10.15 2.82
C LEU A 43 23.50 -8.67 2.43
N ALA A 44 22.90 -7.82 3.26
CA ALA A 44 22.82 -6.38 3.03
C ALA A 44 24.19 -5.69 3.16
N ALA A 45 25.06 -6.18 4.04
CA ALA A 45 26.42 -5.65 4.24
C ALA A 45 27.38 -5.98 3.07
N HIS A 46 27.04 -6.96 2.22
CA HIS A 46 27.81 -7.33 1.03
C HIS A 46 27.21 -6.82 -0.28
N ALA A 47 26.10 -6.10 -0.23
CA ALA A 47 25.59 -5.37 -1.38
C ALA A 47 26.40 -4.09 -1.53
N GLU A 48 27.45 -4.12 -2.35
CA GLU A 48 28.03 -2.90 -2.92
C GLU A 48 26.90 -1.98 -3.40
N GLU A 49 27.02 -0.69 -3.07
CA GLU A 49 26.04 0.38 -3.23
C GLU A 49 25.04 0.14 -4.38
N LEU A 50 23.82 -0.29 -4.01
CA LEU A 50 22.71 -0.31 -4.95
C LEU A 50 22.48 1.13 -5.45
N PRO A 51 22.44 1.36 -6.78
CA PRO A 51 22.43 2.70 -7.33
C PRO A 51 21.22 3.49 -6.84
N THR A 52 21.50 4.52 -6.06
CA THR A 52 20.57 5.56 -5.63
C THR A 52 20.32 6.54 -6.77
N SER A 53 19.82 6.05 -7.90
CA SER A 53 19.27 6.90 -8.96
C SER A 53 18.62 6.04 -10.05
N ILE A 54 17.31 5.86 -9.93
CA ILE A 54 16.48 5.74 -11.13
C ILE A 54 15.48 6.88 -11.06
N GLU A 55 15.89 7.99 -11.68
CA GLU A 55 15.06 9.15 -11.89
C GLU A 55 13.85 8.85 -12.80
N GLU A 56 12.83 9.67 -12.61
CA GLU A 56 11.52 9.72 -13.24
C GLU A 56 11.54 9.72 -14.77
N LYS A 57 11.13 8.61 -15.40
CA LYS A 57 10.05 8.52 -16.41
C LYS A 57 10.06 7.10 -16.99
N GLY A 58 9.06 6.31 -16.61
CA GLY A 58 8.95 4.91 -17.00
C GLY A 58 9.50 3.95 -15.94
N VAL A 59 9.22 4.22 -14.66
CA VAL A 59 9.53 3.27 -13.58
C VAL A 59 8.82 1.96 -13.88
N ILE A 60 9.60 0.98 -14.35
CA ILE A 60 9.13 -0.39 -14.46
C ILE A 60 8.81 -0.83 -13.04
N ASP A 61 7.56 -1.19 -12.77
CA ASP A 61 7.20 -1.87 -11.54
C ASP A 61 7.90 -3.24 -11.55
N THR A 62 9.08 -3.30 -10.93
CA THR A 62 9.92 -4.48 -10.86
C THR A 62 9.18 -5.67 -10.24
N ILE A 63 8.34 -5.42 -9.24
CA ILE A 63 7.55 -6.46 -8.61
C ILE A 63 6.54 -7.02 -9.61
N ALA A 64 5.81 -6.16 -10.33
CA ALA A 64 4.89 -6.59 -11.37
C ALA A 64 5.60 -7.33 -12.52
N ALA A 65 6.81 -6.91 -12.90
CA ALA A 65 7.60 -7.59 -13.92
C ALA A 65 7.99 -9.01 -13.48
N TYR A 66 8.48 -9.18 -12.25
CA TYR A 66 8.80 -10.49 -11.68
C TYR A 66 7.55 -11.34 -11.47
N TYR A 67 6.42 -10.73 -11.14
CA TYR A 67 5.16 -11.46 -10.96
C TYR A 67 4.60 -12.01 -12.28
N LYS A 68 4.79 -11.28 -13.38
CA LYS A 68 4.38 -11.71 -14.73
C LYS A 68 5.29 -12.76 -15.36
N ASN A 69 6.49 -12.96 -14.82
CA ASN A 69 7.44 -13.94 -15.33
C ASN A 69 7.26 -15.28 -14.61
N GLU A 70 6.94 -16.33 -15.35
CA GLU A 70 6.68 -17.67 -14.82
C GLU A 70 7.82 -18.23 -13.95
N GLY A 71 9.08 -17.91 -14.27
CA GLY A 71 10.25 -18.35 -13.53
C GLY A 71 10.44 -17.66 -12.17
N THR A 72 9.84 -16.49 -11.97
CA THR A 72 9.97 -15.70 -10.72
C THR A 72 8.66 -15.49 -9.98
N LYS A 73 7.52 -15.79 -10.62
CA LYS A 73 6.17 -15.57 -10.09
C LYS A 73 5.98 -16.17 -8.71
N GLN A 74 6.42 -17.42 -8.51
CA GLN A 74 6.26 -18.10 -7.22
C GLN A 74 7.04 -17.38 -6.11
N SER A 75 8.29 -16.95 -6.36
CA SER A 75 9.08 -16.22 -5.37
C SER A 75 8.45 -14.87 -4.98
N VAL A 76 7.75 -14.21 -5.91
CA VAL A 76 6.96 -13.01 -5.61
C VAL A 76 5.77 -13.36 -4.71
N VAL A 77 5.01 -14.41 -5.05
CA VAL A 77 3.88 -14.87 -4.23
C VAL A 77 4.34 -15.24 -2.84
N ASP A 78 5.44 -15.97 -2.69
CA ASP A 78 5.96 -16.41 -1.40
C ASP A 78 6.40 -15.21 -0.53
N PHE A 79 7.09 -14.24 -1.14
CA PHE A 79 7.46 -12.99 -0.48
C PHE A 79 6.24 -12.26 0.08
N PHE A 80 5.20 -12.04 -0.74
CA PHE A 80 4.01 -11.33 -0.29
C PHE A 80 3.12 -12.16 0.63
N THR A 81 3.11 -13.50 0.48
CA THR A 81 2.44 -14.42 1.41
C THR A 81 3.04 -14.31 2.80
N THR A 82 4.36 -14.11 2.90
CA THR A 82 5.03 -13.87 4.19
C THR A 82 4.56 -12.57 4.84
N LEU A 83 4.39 -11.51 4.05
CA LEU A 83 3.91 -10.21 4.54
C LEU A 83 2.44 -10.24 4.97
N THR A 84 1.57 -10.88 4.18
CA THR A 84 0.12 -10.95 4.46
C THR A 84 -0.28 -12.07 5.40
N LYS A 85 0.61 -13.06 5.61
CA LYS A 85 0.31 -14.35 6.24
C LYS A 85 -0.80 -15.13 5.51
N SER A 86 -1.05 -14.81 4.24
CA SER A 86 -2.12 -15.43 3.45
C SER A 86 -1.85 -15.32 1.95
N SER A 87 -1.70 -16.48 1.30
CA SER A 87 -1.48 -16.56 -0.15
C SER A 87 -2.66 -16.00 -0.94
N SER A 88 -3.90 -16.24 -0.50
CA SER A 88 -5.10 -15.73 -1.19
C SER A 88 -5.16 -14.20 -1.17
N ILE A 89 -4.78 -13.56 -0.06
CA ILE A 89 -4.72 -12.10 0.05
C ILE A 89 -3.56 -11.55 -0.79
N ALA A 90 -2.40 -12.20 -0.76
CA ALA A 90 -1.24 -11.79 -1.55
C ALA A 90 -1.56 -11.80 -3.05
N VAL A 91 -2.13 -12.90 -3.55
CA VAL A 91 -2.55 -13.05 -4.95
C VAL A 91 -3.64 -12.04 -5.31
N ALA A 92 -4.66 -11.85 -4.46
CA ALA A 92 -5.72 -10.87 -4.70
C ALA A 92 -5.18 -9.45 -4.90
N ILE A 93 -4.19 -9.03 -4.10
CA ILE A 93 -3.55 -7.71 -4.27
C ILE A 93 -2.66 -7.69 -5.51
N LEU A 94 -1.82 -8.71 -5.73
CA LEU A 94 -0.90 -8.78 -6.88
C LEU A 94 -1.63 -8.73 -8.22
N ASP A 95 -2.67 -9.57 -8.39
CA ASP A 95 -3.46 -9.63 -9.61
C ASP A 95 -4.12 -8.28 -9.92
N ASN A 96 -4.73 -7.66 -8.92
CA ASN A 96 -5.42 -6.38 -9.10
C ASN A 96 -4.46 -5.20 -9.26
N ALA A 97 -3.31 -5.20 -8.59
CA ALA A 97 -2.26 -4.19 -8.80
C ALA A 97 -1.75 -4.23 -10.25
N VAL A 98 -1.45 -5.43 -10.76
CA VAL A 98 -1.04 -5.62 -12.15
C VAL A 98 -2.14 -5.22 -13.14
N LYS A 99 -3.38 -5.67 -12.90
CA LYS A 99 -4.54 -5.38 -13.75
C LYS A 99 -4.77 -3.87 -13.90
N HIS A 100 -4.72 -3.14 -12.78
CA HIS A 100 -5.02 -1.69 -12.75
C HIS A 100 -3.78 -0.82 -12.90
N LYS A 101 -2.60 -1.40 -13.12
CA LYS A 101 -1.33 -0.65 -13.29
C LYS A 101 -1.07 0.30 -12.11
N VAL A 102 -1.26 -0.21 -10.89
CA VAL A 102 -0.85 0.43 -9.65
C VAL A 102 0.40 -0.31 -9.16
N PRO A 103 1.48 0.39 -8.75
CA PRO A 103 2.67 -0.28 -8.25
C PRO A 103 2.31 -1.29 -7.15
N ALA A 104 2.74 -2.54 -7.29
CA ALA A 104 2.34 -3.59 -6.35
C ALA A 104 2.74 -3.24 -4.91
N SER A 105 3.97 -2.75 -4.71
CA SER A 105 4.43 -2.24 -3.41
C SER A 105 3.51 -1.19 -2.78
N LEU A 106 2.99 -0.24 -3.58
CA LEU A 106 2.06 0.78 -3.13
C LEU A 106 0.69 0.19 -2.77
N ALA A 107 0.16 -0.73 -3.59
CA ALA A 107 -1.10 -1.41 -3.31
C ALA A 107 -1.04 -2.20 -1.99
N PHE A 108 0.07 -2.92 -1.73
CA PHE A 108 0.29 -3.60 -0.45
C PHE A 108 0.43 -2.61 0.70
N ALA A 109 1.07 -1.46 0.50
CA ALA A 109 1.20 -0.45 1.54
C ALA A 109 -0.12 0.21 1.92
N ILE A 110 -0.99 0.49 0.93
CA ILE A 110 -2.35 0.95 1.17
C ILE A 110 -3.13 -0.12 1.95
N ALA A 111 -3.16 -1.38 1.47
CA ALA A 111 -3.90 -2.45 2.16
C ALA A 111 -3.41 -2.69 3.60
N TYR A 112 -2.11 -2.54 3.84
CA TYR A 112 -1.56 -2.61 5.20
C TYR A 112 -2.04 -1.44 6.06
N GLU A 113 -2.05 -0.22 5.53
CA GLU A 113 -2.53 0.95 6.27
C GLU A 113 -4.03 0.89 6.58
N GLU A 114 -4.82 0.41 5.63
CA GLU A 114 -6.26 0.33 5.78
C GLU A 114 -6.71 -0.76 6.77
N SER A 115 -6.16 -1.97 6.65
CA SER A 115 -6.71 -3.11 7.41
C SER A 115 -5.66 -4.00 8.06
N ARG A 116 -4.36 -3.67 7.91
CA ARG A 116 -3.25 -4.57 8.26
C ARG A 116 -3.43 -5.96 7.62
N PHE A 117 -3.92 -5.97 6.38
CA PHE A 117 -4.28 -7.16 5.60
C PHE A 117 -5.44 -7.99 6.16
N ASN A 118 -6.30 -7.44 7.02
CA ASN A 118 -7.48 -8.15 7.50
C ASN A 118 -8.66 -7.98 6.53
N PRO A 119 -9.08 -9.01 5.78
CA PRO A 119 -10.17 -8.91 4.81
C PRO A 119 -11.54 -8.74 5.48
N LYS A 120 -11.64 -8.90 6.81
CA LYS A 120 -12.86 -8.73 7.60
C LYS A 120 -12.85 -7.46 8.44
N ALA A 121 -11.88 -6.56 8.23
CA ALA A 121 -11.79 -5.31 9.00
C ALA A 121 -13.05 -4.46 8.81
N GLN A 122 -13.51 -3.83 9.89
CA GLN A 122 -14.64 -2.91 9.89
C GLN A 122 -14.34 -1.73 10.80
N SER A 123 -14.64 -0.52 10.35
CA SER A 123 -14.51 0.70 11.13
C SER A 123 -15.79 1.54 10.98
N GLU A 124 -16.42 1.84 12.11
CA GLU A 124 -17.65 2.64 12.13
C GLU A 124 -17.32 4.14 12.13
N ASN A 125 -17.97 4.87 11.23
CA ASN A 125 -17.99 6.33 11.20
C ASN A 125 -19.38 6.83 11.64
N ALA A 126 -19.52 8.13 11.82
CA ALA A 126 -20.78 8.73 12.27
C ALA A 126 -22.01 8.36 11.39
N THR A 127 -21.81 8.17 10.08
CA THR A 127 -22.91 7.90 9.13
C THR A 127 -22.59 6.78 8.12
N SER A 128 -21.44 6.12 8.23
CA SER A 128 -20.95 5.15 7.24
C SER A 128 -20.04 4.11 7.89
N VAL A 129 -19.69 3.04 7.16
CA VAL A 129 -18.77 2.00 7.65
C VAL A 129 -17.72 1.72 6.59
N ASP A 130 -16.45 1.67 7.00
CA ASP A 130 -15.33 1.26 6.15
C ASP A 130 -15.10 -0.24 6.32
N ARG A 131 -14.99 -0.98 5.20
CA ARG A 131 -15.11 -2.44 5.22
C ARG A 131 -14.07 -3.14 4.34
N GLY A 132 -13.54 -4.23 4.88
CA GLY A 132 -12.66 -5.16 4.19
C GLY A 132 -11.22 -4.67 4.01
N LEU A 133 -10.50 -5.34 3.11
CA LEU A 133 -9.05 -5.25 2.94
C LEU A 133 -8.53 -3.82 2.64
N PHE A 134 -9.28 -3.06 1.84
CA PHE A 134 -8.99 -1.68 1.42
C PHE A 134 -9.93 -0.67 2.08
N GLN A 135 -10.67 -1.08 3.12
CA GLN A 135 -11.57 -0.23 3.91
C GLN A 135 -12.53 0.60 3.03
N LEU A 136 -13.25 -0.08 2.14
CA LEU A 136 -14.18 0.56 1.22
C LEU A 136 -15.41 1.09 1.98
N ASN A 137 -15.58 2.40 1.93
CA ASN A 137 -16.65 3.10 2.64
C ASN A 137 -18.04 2.77 2.06
N SER A 138 -19.01 2.47 2.92
CA SER A 138 -20.38 2.12 2.52
C SER A 138 -21.12 3.21 1.75
N SER A 139 -20.81 4.49 1.97
CA SER A 139 -21.41 5.60 1.20
C SER A 139 -20.81 5.73 -0.20
N SER A 140 -19.56 5.30 -0.40
CA SER A 140 -18.88 5.33 -1.70
C SER A 140 -19.13 4.07 -2.53
N PHE A 141 -19.33 2.93 -1.86
CA PHE A 141 -19.58 1.63 -2.47
C PHE A 141 -20.91 1.02 -1.95
N PRO A 142 -22.06 1.67 -2.20
CA PRO A 142 -23.35 1.25 -1.64
C PRO A 142 -23.86 -0.07 -2.24
N ASN A 143 -23.39 -0.44 -3.43
CA ASN A 143 -23.90 -1.59 -4.17
C ASN A 143 -23.14 -2.89 -3.89
N LEU A 144 -22.07 -2.86 -3.09
CA LEU A 144 -21.34 -4.07 -2.70
C LEU A 144 -22.08 -4.77 -1.56
N THR A 145 -22.46 -6.02 -1.80
CA THR A 145 -23.06 -6.88 -0.77
C THR A 145 -22.04 -7.26 0.30
N GLU A 146 -22.52 -7.75 1.45
CA GLU A 146 -21.64 -8.15 2.55
C GLU A 146 -20.67 -9.29 2.18
N PRO A 147 -21.07 -10.35 1.45
CA PRO A 147 -20.11 -11.35 1.00
C PRO A 147 -19.05 -10.77 0.04
N GLU A 148 -19.44 -9.84 -0.82
CA GLU A 148 -18.53 -9.19 -1.79
C GLU A 148 -17.55 -8.24 -1.12
N ILE A 149 -17.97 -7.49 -0.10
CA ILE A 149 -17.10 -6.51 0.57
C ILE A 149 -15.99 -7.19 1.38
N PHE A 150 -16.23 -8.42 1.86
CA PHE A 150 -15.27 -9.21 2.64
C PHE A 150 -14.54 -10.29 1.81
N ASP A 151 -14.86 -10.42 0.51
CA ASP A 151 -14.04 -11.19 -0.41
C ASP A 151 -12.76 -10.41 -0.76
N PRO A 152 -11.55 -10.96 -0.49
CA PRO A 152 -10.30 -10.25 -0.72
C PRO A 152 -10.10 -9.80 -2.16
N SER A 153 -10.51 -10.62 -3.15
CA SER A 153 -10.30 -10.33 -4.57
C SER A 153 -11.22 -9.21 -5.05
N ARG A 154 -12.50 -9.26 -4.66
CA ARG A 154 -13.50 -8.25 -4.97
C ARG A 154 -13.15 -6.92 -4.31
N ASN A 155 -12.82 -6.93 -3.01
CA ASN A 155 -12.45 -5.73 -2.27
C ASN A 155 -11.16 -5.10 -2.82
N ALA A 156 -10.13 -5.90 -3.11
CA ALA A 156 -8.89 -5.42 -3.73
C ALA A 156 -9.13 -4.84 -5.13
N ASN A 157 -9.96 -5.49 -5.96
CA ASN A 157 -10.30 -4.99 -7.29
C ASN A 157 -10.91 -3.59 -7.21
N GLU A 158 -11.90 -3.38 -6.35
CA GLU A 158 -12.62 -2.11 -6.22
C GLU A 158 -11.71 -1.02 -5.60
N GLY A 159 -10.96 -1.35 -4.54
CA GLY A 159 -10.04 -0.40 -3.90
C GLY A 159 -8.90 0.06 -4.80
N ILE A 160 -8.24 -0.88 -5.48
CA ILE A 160 -7.12 -0.57 -6.37
C ILE A 160 -7.62 0.14 -7.63
N GLN A 161 -8.77 -0.25 -8.19
CA GLN A 161 -9.38 0.47 -9.31
C GLN A 161 -9.71 1.92 -8.95
N TYR A 162 -10.33 2.13 -7.79
CA TYR A 162 -10.63 3.48 -7.31
C TYR A 162 -9.35 4.29 -7.09
N PHE A 163 -8.31 3.69 -6.49
CA PHE A 163 -7.01 4.34 -6.32
C PHE A 163 -6.38 4.73 -7.66
N ARG A 164 -6.41 3.85 -8.67
CA ARG A 164 -5.94 4.15 -10.04
C ARG A 164 -6.65 5.37 -10.61
N HIS A 165 -7.98 5.42 -10.48
CA HIS A 165 -8.79 6.54 -10.95
C HIS A 165 -8.38 7.88 -10.31
N ILE A 166 -8.22 7.93 -8.99
CA ILE A 166 -7.80 9.17 -8.32
C ILE A 166 -6.32 9.50 -8.55
N LEU A 167 -5.48 8.51 -8.85
CA LEU A 167 -4.10 8.73 -9.25
C LEU A 167 -4.02 9.39 -10.64
N ASP A 168 -4.85 8.94 -11.59
CA ASP A 168 -4.96 9.58 -12.91
C ASP A 168 -5.46 11.03 -12.81
N LEU A 169 -6.45 11.26 -11.95
CA LEU A 169 -7.02 12.59 -11.75
C LEU A 169 -6.08 13.57 -11.06
N SER A 170 -5.31 13.10 -10.09
CA SER A 170 -4.45 13.95 -9.27
C SER A 170 -3.05 14.14 -9.85
N GLY A 171 -2.62 13.25 -10.74
CA GLY A 171 -1.33 13.30 -11.43
C GLY A 171 -0.11 12.96 -10.55
N ASN A 172 -0.28 12.72 -9.26
CA ASN A 172 0.80 12.34 -8.35
C ASN A 172 0.30 11.49 -7.17
N GLU A 173 1.16 10.61 -6.65
CA GLU A 173 0.83 9.64 -5.61
C GLU A 173 0.41 10.29 -4.29
N VAL A 174 1.07 11.37 -3.87
CA VAL A 174 0.75 12.07 -2.62
C VAL A 174 -0.68 12.61 -2.63
N SER A 175 -1.07 13.24 -3.74
CA SER A 175 -2.42 13.79 -3.91
C SER A 175 -3.47 12.68 -4.03
N ALA A 176 -3.13 11.56 -4.70
CA ALA A 176 -4.00 10.38 -4.77
C ALA A 176 -4.26 9.78 -3.39
N LEU A 177 -3.21 9.58 -2.58
CA LEU A 177 -3.32 9.08 -1.21
C LEU A 177 -4.12 10.04 -0.31
N ALA A 178 -3.94 11.35 -0.49
CA ALA A 178 -4.76 12.34 0.20
C ALA A 178 -6.24 12.20 -0.17
N MET A 179 -6.55 12.05 -1.46
CA MET A 179 -7.92 11.84 -1.94
C MET A 179 -8.52 10.52 -1.48
N TYR A 180 -7.71 9.47 -1.33
CA TYR A 180 -8.15 8.18 -0.81
C TYR A 180 -8.59 8.29 0.66
N ASN A 181 -7.74 8.87 1.50
CA ASN A 181 -7.99 8.99 2.94
C ASN A 181 -9.05 10.04 3.30
N ALA A 182 -8.94 11.25 2.75
CA ALA A 182 -9.78 12.37 3.15
C ALA A 182 -11.00 12.57 2.23
N GLY A 183 -11.13 11.76 1.19
CA GLY A 183 -12.17 11.85 0.18
C GLY A 183 -11.84 12.86 -0.93
N ARG A 184 -12.00 12.42 -2.18
CA ARG A 184 -11.72 13.19 -3.40
C ARG A 184 -12.38 14.57 -3.39
N THR A 185 -13.69 14.64 -3.12
CA THR A 185 -14.44 15.90 -3.16
C THR A 185 -13.92 16.91 -2.14
N ARG A 186 -13.63 16.44 -0.92
CA ARG A 186 -13.09 17.29 0.15
C ARG A 186 -11.73 17.84 -0.24
N VAL A 187 -10.82 16.98 -0.69
CA VAL A 187 -9.46 17.39 -1.10
C VAL A 187 -9.50 18.35 -2.28
N SER A 188 -10.32 18.07 -3.28
CA SER A 188 -10.42 18.92 -4.48
C SER A 188 -10.98 20.32 -4.19
N GLN A 189 -11.88 20.44 -3.20
CA GLN A 189 -12.54 21.71 -2.88
C GLN A 189 -11.87 22.50 -1.75
N ARG A 190 -11.27 21.80 -0.79
CA ARG A 190 -10.83 22.39 0.49
C ARG A 190 -9.40 22.00 0.90
N GLY A 191 -8.75 21.12 0.13
CA GLY A 191 -7.46 20.53 0.50
C GLY A 191 -7.57 19.40 1.52
N ALA A 192 -6.46 18.70 1.73
CA ALA A 192 -6.35 17.63 2.71
C ALA A 192 -6.27 18.21 4.14
N PRO A 193 -6.85 17.55 5.17
CA PRO A 193 -6.56 17.90 6.54
C PRO A 193 -5.11 17.55 6.88
N VAL A 194 -4.51 18.27 7.83
CA VAL A 194 -3.11 18.03 8.25
C VAL A 194 -2.90 16.59 8.74
N VAL A 195 -3.89 15.99 9.40
CA VAL A 195 -3.83 14.59 9.88
C VAL A 195 -3.63 13.57 8.76
N THR A 196 -3.96 13.91 7.51
CA THR A 196 -3.75 13.04 6.35
C THR A 196 -2.26 12.93 5.97
N LEU A 197 -1.42 13.88 6.39
CA LEU A 197 0.02 13.80 6.15
C LEU A 197 0.66 12.59 6.85
N ASP A 198 0.20 12.26 8.06
CA ASP A 198 0.70 11.09 8.80
C ASP A 198 0.30 9.78 8.11
N TYR A 199 -0.93 9.71 7.58
CA TYR A 199 -1.41 8.57 6.79
C TYR A 199 -0.53 8.36 5.54
N ILE A 200 -0.29 9.43 4.77
CA ILE A 200 0.56 9.39 3.57
C ILE A 200 1.98 8.94 3.93
N SER A 201 2.56 9.51 4.99
CA SER A 201 3.91 9.18 5.45
C SER A 201 4.04 7.70 5.81
N ARG A 202 3.06 7.11 6.52
CA ARG A 202 3.08 5.68 6.86
C ARG A 202 3.06 4.79 5.62
N ILE A 203 2.23 5.12 4.63
CA ILE A 203 2.15 4.35 3.38
C ILE A 203 3.46 4.42 2.60
N LEU A 204 3.99 5.62 2.35
CA LEU A 204 5.21 5.78 1.57
C LEU A 204 6.44 5.14 2.24
N ASN A 205 6.50 5.20 3.58
CA ASN A 205 7.57 4.52 4.32
C ASN A 205 7.43 2.99 4.24
N TYR A 206 6.21 2.46 4.37
CA TYR A 206 5.99 1.02 4.27
C TYR A 206 6.22 0.50 2.85
N GLU A 207 5.81 1.26 1.82
CA GLU A 207 6.11 0.97 0.42
C GLU A 207 7.62 0.90 0.17
N ARG A 208 8.39 1.89 0.66
CA ARG A 208 9.86 1.88 0.54
C ARG A 208 10.47 0.64 1.19
N ASN A 209 9.98 0.26 2.37
CA ASN A 209 10.44 -0.96 3.05
C ASN A 209 10.13 -2.23 2.26
N ILE A 210 8.94 -2.33 1.65
CA ILE A 210 8.59 -3.44 0.76
C ILE A 210 9.57 -3.51 -0.41
N LYS A 211 9.85 -2.39 -1.09
CA LYS A 211 10.79 -2.34 -2.22
C LYS A 211 12.20 -2.81 -1.83
N SER A 212 12.71 -2.34 -0.68
CA SER A 212 14.03 -2.74 -0.17
C SER A 212 14.08 -4.22 0.18
N LEU A 213 13.09 -4.74 0.91
CA LEU A 213 13.03 -6.16 1.28
C LEU A 213 12.86 -7.06 0.05
N PHE A 214 12.06 -6.65 -0.92
CA PHE A 214 11.88 -7.40 -2.16
C PHE A 214 13.18 -7.49 -2.95
N THR A 215 13.91 -6.38 -3.05
CA THR A 215 15.23 -6.34 -3.72
C THR A 215 16.22 -7.26 -3.03
N ALA A 216 16.31 -7.18 -1.70
CA ALA A 216 17.24 -7.98 -0.92
C ALA A 216 16.89 -9.48 -0.95
N LYS A 217 15.60 -9.84 -0.87
CA LYS A 217 15.19 -11.25 -0.79
C LYS A 217 14.99 -11.88 -2.16
N VAL A 218 14.22 -11.27 -3.05
CA VAL A 218 13.80 -11.93 -4.31
C VAL A 218 14.81 -11.69 -5.42
N ILE A 219 15.25 -10.45 -5.61
CA ILE A 219 16.14 -10.12 -6.74
C ILE A 219 17.53 -10.71 -6.51
N ALA A 220 18.10 -10.53 -5.30
CA ALA A 220 19.42 -11.06 -4.98
C ALA A 220 19.47 -12.60 -5.05
N GLN A 221 18.49 -13.30 -4.46
CA GLN A 221 18.43 -14.77 -4.51
C GLN A 221 18.28 -15.28 -5.95
N THR A 222 17.38 -14.68 -6.74
CA THR A 222 17.18 -15.06 -8.15
C THR A 222 18.48 -14.87 -8.96
N SER A 223 19.20 -13.77 -8.73
CA SER A 223 20.49 -13.49 -9.38
C SER A 223 21.57 -14.50 -8.99
N MET A 224 21.68 -14.84 -7.69
CA MET A 224 22.63 -15.85 -7.21
C MET A 224 22.33 -17.23 -7.81
N LEU A 225 21.07 -17.67 -7.80
CA LEU A 225 20.68 -18.96 -8.39
C LEU A 225 20.97 -19.01 -9.90
N GLY A 226 20.77 -17.90 -10.62
CA GLY A 226 21.14 -17.78 -12.02
C GLY A 226 22.64 -17.96 -12.25
N LYS A 227 23.48 -17.29 -11.45
CA LYS A 227 24.95 -17.41 -11.53
C LYS A 227 25.42 -18.85 -11.24
N ILE A 228 24.85 -19.50 -10.23
CA ILE A 228 25.17 -20.91 -9.91
C ILE A 228 24.82 -21.82 -11.08
N ARG A 229 23.63 -21.67 -11.68
CA ARG A 229 23.22 -22.48 -12.84
C ARG A 229 24.15 -22.29 -14.04
N ILE A 230 24.56 -21.06 -14.33
CA ILE A 230 25.51 -20.78 -15.43
C ILE A 230 26.90 -21.37 -15.12
N GLY A 231 27.39 -21.21 -13.89
CA GLY A 231 28.67 -21.79 -13.47
C GLY A 231 28.71 -23.32 -13.56
N LEU A 232 27.63 -24.00 -13.14
CA LEU A 232 27.49 -25.46 -13.29
C LEU A 232 27.40 -25.89 -14.77
N ALA A 233 26.75 -25.10 -15.63
CA ALA A 233 26.68 -25.38 -17.05
C ALA A 233 28.04 -25.22 -17.77
N GLN A 234 28.89 -24.27 -17.34
CA GLN A 234 30.23 -24.08 -17.90
C GLN A 234 31.28 -25.04 -17.33
N GLY A 235 31.11 -25.52 -16.09
CA GLY A 235 32.02 -26.49 -15.46
C GLY A 235 31.97 -27.92 -16.05
N ASN A 236 30.84 -28.32 -16.65
CA ASN A 236 30.69 -29.63 -17.30
C ASN A 236 31.24 -29.68 -18.75
N GLY A 237 31.84 -28.59 -19.24
CA GLY A 237 32.39 -28.50 -20.61
C GLY A 237 33.90 -28.75 -20.71
N GLN A 238 34.61 -28.97 -19.61
CA GLN A 238 36.07 -29.16 -19.60
C GLN A 238 36.48 -30.47 -18.90
N SER A 239 36.20 -31.61 -19.53
CA SER A 239 36.87 -32.86 -19.18
C SER A 239 36.73 -33.92 -20.28
N ILE A 240 37.18 -33.64 -21.51
CA ILE A 240 37.68 -34.66 -22.46
C ILE A 240 38.72 -33.98 -23.37
N GLN A 241 40.00 -34.03 -23.00
CA GLN A 241 41.15 -34.27 -23.89
C GLN A 241 42.29 -34.84 -23.06
#